data_AF-A0A8J4EXR9-F1
#
_entry.id   AF-A0A8J4EXR9-F1
#
_cell.length_a   1.000
_cell.length_b   1.000
_cell.length_c   1.000
_cell.angle_alpha   90.00
_cell.angle_beta   90.00
_cell.angle_gamma   90.00
#
_symmetry.space_group_name_H-M   'P 1'
#
loop_
_entity.id
_entity.type
_entity.pdbx_description
1 polymer ?
#
loop_
_entity_poly.entity_id
_entity_poly.type
_entity_poly.pdbx_seq_one_letter_code
_entity_poly.pdbx_strand_id
1 'polypeptide(L)'
;MTLAIRPQGVAPAALASRTAPSSILPRGKSSCDMTRSLHNSVPTPCTSAIPHVPCRRTFNALDCRSCRPLICRATITEAAPGKTVLGFVGIGIMGLAMTRNLLKAGFEVVVWNRNSEKCKPLEQEGARVAASPREVAAAATYTFAMLSDPEAALDVALRGDGVVAGLAPGKGYIDVSTVDAETSRNIAAAVRAAGATFLEAPVSGSKGPAEQGKLIFLTAGDQELFTAVAAPLDVMGKAKFYLGTEGAGANMKLVVNMVMGAMMTSFAEGLALADKVGLRQQDVIEVVGLGAIAAPMFALKGPTMAARTYNPAFPLKHQQKDLRLALALGDEVEQPLPMAAAANALYIAARRQGLGDMDFSAVMEAVAVQQQAAVNEKGQQ
;
A
#
# COMPACT_ATOMS: atom_id res chain seq x y z
N MET A 1 -56.03 13.53 7.90
CA MET A 1 -55.93 12.52 8.98
C MET A 1 -54.46 12.35 9.31
N THR A 2 -54.03 13.04 10.37
CA THR A 2 -52.64 13.17 10.80
C THR A 2 -52.48 12.24 12.00
N LEU A 3 -51.63 11.22 11.92
CA LEU A 3 -51.26 10.42 13.10
C LEU A 3 -49.78 10.65 13.41
N ALA A 4 -49.56 11.48 14.42
CA ALA A 4 -48.26 11.72 15.04
C ALA A 4 -48.00 10.61 16.06
N ILE A 5 -46.90 9.89 15.90
CA ILE A 5 -46.39 8.94 16.91
C ILE A 5 -45.29 9.66 17.69
N ARG A 6 -45.55 9.93 18.99
CA ARG A 6 -44.56 10.39 19.96
C ARG A 6 -43.67 9.21 20.39
N PRO A 7 -42.34 9.36 20.49
CA PRO A 7 -41.52 8.51 21.34
C PRO A 7 -41.43 9.11 22.75
N GLN A 8 -41.76 8.30 23.76
CA GLN A 8 -41.49 8.62 25.16
C GLN A 8 -39.99 8.44 25.44
N GLY A 9 -39.38 9.48 26.01
CA GLY A 9 -37.99 9.48 26.42
C GLY A 9 -37.78 8.66 27.70
N VAL A 10 -36.74 7.83 27.69
CA VAL A 10 -36.16 7.22 28.89
C VAL A 10 -34.86 7.98 29.17
N ALA A 11 -34.81 8.65 30.33
CA ALA A 11 -33.64 9.34 30.83
C ALA A 11 -32.60 8.34 31.38
N PRO A 12 -31.29 8.65 31.30
CA PRO A 12 -30.22 7.77 31.77
C PRO A 12 -30.03 7.88 33.29
N ALA A 13 -29.91 6.74 33.97
CA ALA A 13 -29.49 6.68 35.37
C ALA A 13 -27.98 6.92 35.47
N ALA A 14 -27.61 7.99 36.16
CA ALA A 14 -26.25 8.28 36.59
C ALA A 14 -25.85 7.35 37.76
N LEU A 15 -24.67 6.75 37.68
CA LEU A 15 -23.98 6.19 38.84
C LEU A 15 -22.56 6.72 38.91
N ALA A 16 -22.25 7.22 40.10
CA ALA A 16 -21.13 8.06 40.45
C ALA A 16 -19.78 7.32 40.41
N SER A 17 -18.80 7.92 39.74
CA SER A 17 -17.38 7.63 39.94
C SER A 17 -16.89 8.33 41.21
N ARG A 18 -16.50 7.56 42.23
CA ARG A 18 -15.76 8.07 43.39
C ARG A 18 -14.27 8.20 43.07
N THR A 19 -13.72 9.35 43.41
CA THR A 19 -12.31 9.74 43.33
C THR A 19 -11.50 9.25 44.56
N ALA A 20 -10.31 8.70 44.28
CA ALA A 20 -8.99 8.79 44.99
C ALA A 20 -8.89 8.36 46.49
N PRO A 21 -7.71 7.96 47.04
CA PRO A 21 -6.42 8.66 46.90
C PRO A 21 -5.13 7.82 46.73
N SER A 22 -4.07 8.56 46.44
CA SER A 22 -2.65 8.22 46.35
C SER A 22 -2.01 7.66 47.64
N SER A 23 -1.02 6.78 47.50
CA SER A 23 0.10 6.63 48.45
C SER A 23 1.33 6.05 47.73
N ILE A 24 2.40 6.84 47.58
CA ILE A 24 3.65 6.84 48.38
C ILE A 24 4.68 5.80 47.90
N LEU A 25 5.66 6.29 47.14
CA LEU A 25 6.98 5.70 46.93
C LEU A 25 7.86 5.89 48.17
N PRO A 26 8.76 4.94 48.52
CA PRO A 26 9.96 5.26 49.27
C PRO A 26 11.17 5.39 48.35
N ARG A 27 11.90 6.49 48.55
CA ARG A 27 13.29 6.70 48.13
C ARG A 27 14.21 5.82 48.99
N GLY A 28 15.19 5.17 48.36
CA GLY A 28 16.39 4.66 49.02
C GLY A 28 17.63 5.26 48.36
N LYS A 29 18.41 6.03 49.12
CA LYS A 29 19.77 6.50 48.80
C LYS A 29 20.76 5.75 49.70
N SER A 30 21.85 5.27 49.12
CA SER A 30 23.24 5.30 49.65
C SER A 30 24.15 4.63 48.61
N SER A 31 25.13 5.31 47.99
CA SER A 31 26.47 5.66 48.55
C SER A 31 27.26 4.38 48.89
N CYS A 32 28.51 4.11 48.52
CA CYS A 32 29.65 4.95 48.15
C CYS A 32 30.76 4.10 47.48
N ASP A 33 31.77 4.80 46.98
CA ASP A 33 33.19 4.44 46.78
C ASP A 33 33.61 3.58 45.57
N MET A 34 34.27 4.17 44.56
CA MET A 34 35.63 4.76 44.48
C MET A 34 36.75 3.73 44.34
N THR A 35 37.43 3.74 43.19
CA THR A 35 38.90 3.96 43.05
C THR A 35 39.28 3.94 41.56
N ARG A 36 39.83 5.05 41.04
CA ARG A 36 41.23 5.24 40.51
C ARG A 36 41.52 4.44 39.23
N SER A 37 42.14 4.96 38.16
CA SER A 37 43.13 6.03 38.05
C SER A 37 43.39 6.40 36.57
N LEU A 38 43.43 7.72 36.32
CA LEU A 38 44.36 8.52 35.49
C LEU A 38 45.25 7.83 34.44
N HIS A 39 45.25 8.36 33.21
CA HIS A 39 46.47 8.96 32.61
C HIS A 39 46.16 10.00 31.50
N ASN A 40 46.71 11.21 31.73
CA ASN A 40 46.90 12.31 30.79
C ASN A 40 47.85 11.91 29.64
N SER A 41 47.79 12.61 28.50
CA SER A 41 48.90 13.46 28.00
C SER A 41 48.63 14.00 26.58
N VAL A 42 48.58 15.33 26.47
CA VAL A 42 48.82 16.13 25.26
C VAL A 42 50.26 16.65 25.34
N PRO A 43 50.97 16.84 24.22
CA PRO A 43 51.65 18.13 24.02
C PRO A 43 51.67 18.65 22.56
N THR A 44 51.17 19.89 22.39
CA THR A 44 51.78 21.10 21.75
C THR A 44 52.37 21.11 20.31
N PRO A 45 52.52 22.32 19.69
CA PRO A 45 52.24 22.56 18.26
C PRO A 45 53.50 22.71 17.38
N CYS A 46 53.32 22.57 16.06
CA CYS A 46 54.33 22.93 15.07
C CYS A 46 53.90 24.14 14.23
N THR A 47 54.75 25.15 14.29
CA THR A 47 54.84 26.35 13.47
C THR A 47 55.14 26.05 12.00
N SER A 48 54.41 26.67 11.08
CA SER A 48 55.01 27.23 9.86
C SER A 48 54.09 28.29 9.24
N ALA A 49 54.66 29.48 9.09
CA ALA A 49 54.07 30.66 8.47
C ALA A 49 54.56 30.75 7.02
N ILE A 50 53.68 31.06 6.07
CA ILE A 50 53.99 31.56 4.71
C ILE A 50 52.92 32.62 4.35
N PRO A 51 53.27 33.72 3.65
CA PRO A 51 52.79 35.06 3.99
C PRO A 51 51.56 35.54 3.20
N HIS A 52 50.79 36.41 3.85
CA HIS A 52 49.72 37.22 3.26
C HIS A 52 50.29 38.31 2.33
N VAL A 53 49.80 38.34 1.09
CA VAL A 53 49.89 39.49 0.18
C VAL A 53 48.77 40.48 0.54
N PRO A 54 49.04 41.79 0.75
CA PRO A 54 48.00 42.73 1.10
C PRO A 54 47.28 43.25 -0.14
N CYS A 55 46.03 42.83 -0.35
CA CYS A 55 45.15 43.46 -1.33
C CYS A 55 44.57 44.75 -0.74
N ARG A 56 45.16 45.89 -1.09
CA ARG A 56 44.54 47.21 -0.90
C ARG A 56 43.35 47.33 -1.83
N ARG A 57 42.15 47.17 -1.29
CA ARG A 57 40.92 47.80 -1.80
C ARG A 57 39.89 47.83 -0.68
N THR A 58 39.69 49.01 -0.13
CA THR A 58 38.54 49.36 0.70
C THR A 58 37.26 49.10 -0.09
N PHE A 59 36.49 48.10 0.32
CA PHE A 59 35.10 47.93 -0.09
C PHE A 59 34.23 47.96 1.17
N ASN A 60 33.29 48.90 1.17
CA ASN A 60 32.25 49.03 2.18
C ASN A 60 31.50 47.70 2.32
N ALA A 61 31.28 47.29 3.57
CA ALA A 61 30.39 46.20 3.92
C ALA A 61 28.94 46.63 3.66
N LEU A 62 28.41 46.31 2.48
CA LEU A 62 26.98 46.25 2.19
C LEU A 62 26.79 45.30 0.98
N ASP A 63 25.94 44.31 1.21
CA ASP A 63 25.33 43.40 0.23
C ASP A 63 26.19 42.27 -0.38
N CYS A 64 26.25 41.15 0.36
CA CYS A 64 26.56 39.83 -0.18
C CYS A 64 25.50 38.83 0.32
N ARG A 65 24.29 38.93 -0.23
CA ARG A 65 23.20 37.93 -0.08
C ARG A 65 22.51 37.66 -1.43
N SER A 66 23.26 37.34 -2.48
CA SER A 66 22.62 36.83 -3.71
C SER A 66 23.55 35.97 -4.56
N CYS A 67 23.90 34.79 -4.07
CA CYS A 67 24.32 33.67 -4.91
C CYS A 67 24.05 32.37 -4.15
N ARG A 68 22.78 32.10 -3.85
CA ARG A 68 22.34 30.70 -3.74
C ARG A 68 22.22 30.18 -5.18
N PRO A 69 22.73 28.98 -5.51
CA PRO A 69 22.32 28.35 -6.75
C PRO A 69 20.81 28.17 -6.66
N LEU A 70 20.07 28.95 -7.43
CA LEU A 70 18.69 28.63 -7.79
C LEU A 70 18.78 27.31 -8.54
N ILE A 71 18.69 26.20 -7.81
CA ILE A 71 18.27 24.94 -8.41
C ILE A 71 16.89 25.26 -8.95
N CYS A 72 16.82 25.50 -10.27
CA CYS A 72 15.58 25.65 -10.99
C CYS A 72 14.85 24.33 -10.80
N ARG A 73 14.00 24.23 -9.77
CA ARG A 73 13.11 23.09 -9.59
C ARG A 73 12.25 23.07 -10.86
N ALA A 74 12.45 22.04 -11.69
CA ALA A 74 11.57 21.80 -12.82
C ALA A 74 10.13 21.78 -12.30
N THR A 75 9.27 22.59 -12.93
CA THR A 75 7.93 22.85 -12.41
C THR A 75 7.05 21.63 -12.68
N ILE A 76 6.48 21.05 -11.63
CA ILE A 76 5.47 20.00 -11.74
C ILE A 76 4.18 20.64 -12.28
N THR A 77 3.61 20.08 -13.35
CA THR A 77 2.42 20.62 -14.03
C THR A 77 1.20 19.74 -13.79
N GLU A 78 0.05 20.33 -13.49
CA GLU A 78 -1.19 19.55 -13.31
C GLU A 78 -1.52 18.69 -14.55
N ALA A 79 -1.85 17.42 -14.31
CA ALA A 79 -2.18 16.46 -15.34
C ALA A 79 -3.59 16.71 -15.88
N ALA A 80 -3.74 16.80 -17.21
CA ALA A 80 -5.03 17.01 -17.84
C ALA A 80 -5.19 16.18 -19.14
N PRO A 81 -6.42 15.70 -19.46
CA PRO A 81 -6.71 15.04 -20.71
C PRO A 81 -6.31 15.88 -21.93
N GLY A 82 -5.77 15.24 -22.97
CA GLY A 82 -5.28 15.89 -24.20
C GLY A 82 -4.08 16.83 -24.03
N LYS A 83 -3.49 16.94 -22.83
CA LYS A 83 -2.32 17.78 -22.56
C LYS A 83 -1.14 17.02 -21.94
N THR A 84 -1.43 15.96 -21.20
CA THR A 84 -0.44 15.20 -20.44
C THR A 84 -0.36 13.77 -20.94
N VAL A 85 0.84 13.33 -21.30
CA VAL A 85 1.12 11.92 -21.62
C VAL A 85 1.35 11.17 -20.33
N LEU A 86 0.54 10.13 -20.09
CA LEU A 86 0.67 9.23 -18.96
C LEU A 86 1.42 7.97 -19.36
N GLY A 87 2.25 7.46 -18.47
CA GLY A 87 2.89 6.16 -18.57
C GLY A 87 2.16 5.15 -17.70
N PHE A 88 2.02 3.91 -18.13
CA PHE A 88 1.47 2.83 -17.32
C PHE A 88 2.27 1.55 -17.48
N VAL A 89 2.88 1.09 -16.39
CA VAL A 89 3.77 -0.06 -16.36
C VAL A 89 3.12 -1.17 -15.54
N GLY A 90 2.88 -2.32 -16.18
CA GLY A 90 2.20 -3.46 -15.56
C GLY A 90 0.72 -3.55 -15.96
N ILE A 91 0.43 -4.37 -16.97
CA ILE A 91 -0.92 -4.57 -17.53
C ILE A 91 -1.49 -5.91 -17.04
N GLY A 92 -1.53 -6.05 -15.71
CA GLY A 92 -2.24 -7.15 -15.03
C GLY A 92 -3.74 -6.93 -14.95
N ILE A 93 -4.44 -7.69 -14.09
CA ILE A 93 -5.89 -7.54 -13.85
C ILE A 93 -6.26 -6.08 -13.54
N MET A 94 -5.51 -5.47 -12.62
CA MET A 94 -5.76 -4.09 -12.18
C MET A 94 -5.27 -3.08 -13.22
N GLY A 95 -4.01 -3.21 -13.68
CA GLY A 95 -3.43 -2.24 -14.61
C GLY A 95 -4.15 -2.12 -15.95
N LEU A 96 -4.70 -3.23 -16.47
CA LEU A 96 -5.54 -3.21 -17.67
C LEU A 96 -6.80 -2.35 -17.46
N ALA A 97 -7.52 -2.59 -16.37
CA ALA A 97 -8.76 -1.86 -16.05
C ALA A 97 -8.50 -0.37 -15.78
N MET A 98 -7.44 -0.07 -15.01
CA MET A 98 -7.04 1.29 -14.68
C MET A 98 -6.65 2.09 -15.92
N THR A 99 -5.81 1.52 -16.78
CA THR A 99 -5.36 2.18 -18.02
C THR A 99 -6.52 2.46 -18.97
N ARG A 100 -7.45 1.52 -19.10
CA ARG A 100 -8.65 1.70 -19.92
C ARG A 100 -9.50 2.90 -19.47
N ASN A 101 -9.60 3.15 -18.16
CA ASN A 101 -10.32 4.34 -17.67
C ASN A 101 -9.61 5.64 -18.06
N LEU A 102 -8.27 5.66 -18.00
CA LEU A 102 -7.47 6.82 -18.42
C LEU A 102 -7.66 7.11 -19.91
N LEU A 103 -7.62 6.08 -20.77
CA LEU A 103 -7.88 6.21 -22.21
C LEU A 103 -9.29 6.76 -22.47
N LYS A 104 -10.32 6.20 -21.82
CA LYS A 104 -11.71 6.66 -21.96
C LYS A 104 -11.91 8.11 -21.51
N ALA A 105 -11.12 8.57 -20.56
CA ALA A 105 -11.14 9.96 -20.10
C ALA A 105 -10.37 10.93 -21.01
N GLY A 106 -9.76 10.43 -22.11
CA GLY A 106 -9.05 11.25 -23.09
C GLY A 106 -7.58 11.54 -22.74
N PHE A 107 -6.97 10.75 -21.85
CA PHE A 107 -5.51 10.81 -21.67
C PHE A 107 -4.79 10.06 -22.78
N GLU A 108 -3.67 10.61 -23.24
CA GLU A 108 -2.70 9.86 -24.02
C GLU A 108 -1.93 8.94 -23.07
N VAL A 109 -1.92 7.63 -23.35
CA VAL A 109 -1.26 6.64 -22.48
C VAL A 109 -0.23 5.82 -23.24
N VAL A 110 0.97 5.72 -22.66
CA VAL A 110 2.05 4.85 -23.10
C VAL A 110 2.13 3.68 -22.13
N VAL A 111 2.01 2.46 -22.64
CA VAL A 111 1.92 1.26 -21.82
C VAL A 111 3.12 0.34 -22.01
N TRP A 112 3.46 -0.37 -20.95
CA TRP A 112 4.38 -1.50 -21.02
C TRP A 112 3.94 -2.63 -20.10
N ASN A 113 4.18 -3.86 -20.53
CA ASN A 113 4.10 -5.03 -19.68
C ASN A 113 5.17 -6.04 -20.09
N ARG A 114 5.74 -6.76 -19.12
CA ARG A 114 6.76 -7.81 -19.36
C ARG A 114 6.31 -8.83 -20.41
N ASN A 115 5.03 -9.20 -20.38
CA ASN A 115 4.39 -9.92 -21.48
C ASN A 115 3.63 -8.92 -22.35
N SER A 116 4.17 -8.59 -23.52
CA SER A 116 3.63 -7.59 -24.44
C SER A 116 2.22 -7.92 -24.95
N GLU A 117 1.86 -9.21 -25.00
CA GLU A 117 0.51 -9.65 -25.42
C GLU A 117 -0.60 -9.05 -24.54
N LYS A 118 -0.30 -8.76 -23.27
CA LYS A 118 -1.27 -8.11 -22.37
C LYS A 118 -1.59 -6.67 -22.75
N CYS A 119 -0.73 -6.01 -23.53
CA CYS A 119 -0.95 -4.64 -24.00
C CYS A 119 -1.87 -4.57 -25.22
N LYS A 120 -2.05 -5.66 -25.99
CA LYS A 120 -2.82 -5.67 -27.24
C LYS A 120 -4.23 -5.07 -27.13
N PRO A 121 -5.04 -5.37 -26.09
CA PRO A 121 -6.35 -4.74 -25.95
C PRO A 121 -6.28 -3.22 -25.79
N LEU A 122 -5.26 -2.71 -25.09
CA LEU A 122 -5.09 -1.27 -24.87
C LEU A 122 -4.54 -0.57 -26.12
N GLU A 123 -3.68 -1.24 -26.88
CA GLU A 123 -3.20 -0.76 -28.18
C GLU A 123 -4.36 -0.53 -29.16
N GLN A 124 -5.29 -1.49 -29.24
CA GLN A 124 -6.52 -1.36 -30.02
C GLN A 124 -7.43 -0.23 -29.55
N GLU A 125 -7.33 0.14 -28.27
CA GLU A 125 -8.06 1.26 -27.65
C GLU A 125 -7.29 2.60 -27.72
N GLY A 126 -6.14 2.63 -28.41
CA GLY A 126 -5.37 3.85 -28.69
C GLY A 126 -4.16 4.10 -27.78
N ALA A 127 -3.80 3.17 -26.90
CA ALA A 127 -2.55 3.28 -26.14
C ALA A 127 -1.33 3.03 -27.04
N ARG A 128 -0.23 3.74 -26.78
CA ARG A 128 1.06 3.44 -27.41
C ARG A 128 1.80 2.38 -26.60
N VAL A 129 2.27 1.31 -27.23
CA VAL A 129 3.08 0.27 -26.56
C VAL A 129 4.57 0.63 -26.65
N ALA A 130 5.26 0.68 -25.51
CA ALA A 130 6.71 0.86 -25.46
C ALA A 130 7.44 -0.49 -25.32
N ALA A 131 8.73 -0.54 -25.64
CA ALA A 131 9.52 -1.77 -25.54
C ALA A 131 10.08 -2.01 -24.13
N SER A 132 10.22 -0.95 -23.31
CA SER A 132 10.77 -1.02 -21.95
C SER A 132 10.08 -0.05 -20.97
N PRO A 133 10.18 -0.29 -19.64
CA PRO A 133 9.75 0.68 -18.63
C PRO A 133 10.46 2.03 -18.75
N ARG A 134 11.75 2.02 -19.11
CA ARG A 134 12.53 3.22 -19.42
C ARG A 134 11.89 4.05 -20.53
N GLU A 135 11.47 3.43 -21.63
CA GLU A 135 10.83 4.14 -22.74
C GLU A 135 9.48 4.75 -22.36
N VAL A 136 8.70 4.05 -21.51
CA VAL A 136 7.47 4.62 -20.93
C VAL A 136 7.79 5.88 -20.15
N ALA A 137 8.76 5.80 -19.23
CA ALA A 137 9.15 6.92 -18.38
C ALA A 137 9.73 8.10 -19.17
N ALA A 138 10.54 7.82 -20.20
CA ALA A 138 11.11 8.84 -21.08
C ALA A 138 10.03 9.61 -21.83
N ALA A 139 8.97 8.93 -22.27
CA ALA A 139 7.94 9.55 -23.09
C ALA A 139 6.77 10.16 -22.30
N ALA A 140 6.53 9.74 -21.06
CA ALA A 140 5.44 10.23 -20.22
C ALA A 140 5.88 11.34 -19.25
N THR A 141 4.96 12.22 -18.88
CA THR A 141 5.17 13.19 -17.79
C THR A 141 5.03 12.48 -16.44
N TYR A 142 4.00 11.66 -16.29
CA TYR A 142 3.71 10.90 -15.07
C TYR A 142 3.56 9.42 -15.39
N THR A 143 4.34 8.58 -14.73
CA THR A 143 4.33 7.13 -14.96
C THR A 143 3.74 6.41 -13.76
N PHE A 144 2.66 5.66 -13.97
CA PHE A 144 2.05 4.77 -12.99
C PHE A 144 2.65 3.36 -13.10
N ALA A 145 2.82 2.66 -11.98
CA ALA A 145 3.20 1.25 -11.96
C ALA A 145 2.25 0.40 -11.12
N MET A 146 1.75 -0.71 -11.68
CA MET A 146 0.84 -1.64 -11.01
C MET A 146 1.37 -3.07 -11.10
N LEU A 147 2.15 -3.47 -10.10
CA LEU A 147 2.98 -4.67 -10.11
C LEU A 147 2.60 -5.64 -8.98
N SER A 148 2.99 -6.91 -9.13
CA SER A 148 2.45 -8.01 -8.33
C SER A 148 2.91 -8.04 -6.87
N ASP A 149 4.16 -7.64 -6.64
CA ASP A 149 4.88 -7.82 -5.39
C ASP A 149 6.09 -6.87 -5.32
N PRO A 150 6.71 -6.74 -4.13
CA PRO A 150 7.90 -5.91 -3.94
C PRO A 150 9.06 -6.18 -4.89
N GLU A 151 9.33 -7.45 -5.22
CA GLU A 151 10.43 -7.82 -6.10
C GLU A 151 10.18 -7.33 -7.53
N ALA A 152 8.96 -7.53 -8.05
CA ALA A 152 8.57 -7.00 -9.35
C ALA A 152 8.62 -5.46 -9.37
N ALA A 153 8.22 -4.80 -8.28
CA ALA A 153 8.27 -3.34 -8.16
C ALA A 153 9.71 -2.80 -8.22
N LEU A 154 10.63 -3.40 -7.46
CA LEU A 154 12.05 -3.03 -7.47
C LEU A 154 12.70 -3.34 -8.82
N ASP A 155 12.44 -4.50 -9.41
CA ASP A 155 12.99 -4.90 -10.70
C ASP A 155 12.60 -3.91 -11.81
N VAL A 156 11.31 -3.61 -11.91
CA VAL A 156 10.78 -2.70 -12.94
C VAL A 156 11.19 -1.24 -12.69
N ALA A 157 11.29 -0.82 -11.43
CA ALA A 157 11.72 0.54 -11.13
C ALA A 157 13.22 0.75 -11.38
N LEU A 158 14.06 -0.20 -10.95
CA LEU A 158 15.50 0.05 -10.72
C LEU A 158 16.44 -0.71 -11.66
N ARG A 159 16.06 -1.88 -12.20
CA ARG A 159 17.04 -2.75 -12.88
C ARG A 159 17.13 -2.44 -14.37
N GLY A 160 18.36 -2.24 -14.86
CA GLY A 160 18.67 -2.06 -16.28
C GLY A 160 17.85 -0.93 -16.92
N ASP A 161 17.05 -1.26 -17.93
CA ASP A 161 16.09 -0.35 -18.58
C ASP A 161 14.78 -0.18 -17.77
N GLY A 162 14.91 -0.10 -16.44
CA GLY A 162 13.82 0.20 -15.52
C GLY A 162 13.31 1.64 -15.63
N VAL A 163 12.22 1.95 -14.94
CA VAL A 163 11.57 3.27 -14.99
C VAL A 163 12.55 4.39 -14.66
N VAL A 164 13.38 4.23 -13.62
CA VAL A 164 14.32 5.26 -13.15
C VAL A 164 15.29 5.69 -14.25
N ALA A 165 15.68 4.80 -15.16
CA ALA A 165 16.60 5.10 -16.27
C ALA A 165 15.98 6.02 -17.35
N GLY A 166 14.66 6.23 -17.33
CA GLY A 166 13.94 7.15 -18.22
C GLY A 166 13.43 8.42 -17.52
N LEU A 167 13.67 8.56 -16.22
CA LEU A 167 13.25 9.73 -15.45
C LEU A 167 14.21 10.92 -15.62
N ALA A 168 13.66 12.10 -15.42
CA ALA A 168 14.35 13.39 -15.54
C ALA A 168 13.56 14.45 -14.73
N PRO A 169 14.15 15.63 -14.45
CA PRO A 169 13.45 16.71 -13.78
C PRO A 169 12.10 17.06 -14.42
N GLY A 170 11.07 17.23 -13.58
CA GLY A 170 9.69 17.53 -14.00
C GLY A 170 8.83 16.30 -14.28
N LYS A 171 9.40 15.09 -14.24
CA LYS A 171 8.63 13.83 -14.32
C LYS A 171 8.26 13.31 -12.93
N GLY A 172 7.18 12.53 -12.87
CA GLY A 172 6.76 11.84 -11.65
C GLY A 172 6.57 10.34 -11.83
N TYR A 173 6.89 9.57 -10.80
CA TYR A 173 6.62 8.13 -10.71
C TYR A 173 5.62 7.85 -9.59
N ILE A 174 4.52 7.18 -9.95
CA ILE A 174 3.41 6.88 -9.05
C ILE A 174 3.29 5.36 -8.93
N ASP A 175 3.77 4.80 -7.84
CA ASP A 175 3.67 3.36 -7.60
C ASP A 175 2.32 3.04 -6.92
N VAL A 176 1.42 2.40 -7.67
CA VAL A 176 0.10 1.97 -7.19
C VAL A 176 0.09 0.49 -6.79
N SER A 177 1.25 -0.16 -6.81
CA SER A 177 1.46 -1.54 -6.37
C SER A 177 1.26 -1.67 -4.86
N THR A 178 0.93 -2.88 -4.41
CA THR A 178 0.94 -3.20 -2.97
C THR A 178 2.28 -3.81 -2.57
N VAL A 179 3.08 -3.02 -1.88
CA VAL A 179 4.42 -3.35 -1.37
C VAL A 179 4.55 -2.98 0.12
N ASP A 180 5.66 -3.36 0.75
CA ASP A 180 6.04 -2.86 2.08
C ASP A 180 6.65 -1.45 2.02
N ALA A 181 6.68 -0.79 3.18
CA ALA A 181 7.17 0.59 3.29
C ALA A 181 8.66 0.72 2.95
N GLU A 182 9.48 -0.29 3.24
CA GLU A 182 10.90 -0.26 2.90
C GLU A 182 11.10 -0.24 1.38
N THR A 183 10.40 -1.12 0.66
CA THR A 183 10.42 -1.17 -0.81
C THR A 183 10.02 0.17 -1.41
N SER A 184 8.92 0.77 -0.94
CA SER A 184 8.46 2.08 -1.40
C SER A 184 9.51 3.17 -1.16
N ARG A 185 10.11 3.23 0.04
CA ARG A 185 11.17 4.19 0.38
C ARG A 185 12.42 4.01 -0.48
N ASN A 186 12.80 2.78 -0.79
CA ASN A 186 13.94 2.48 -1.66
C ASN A 186 13.71 2.98 -3.10
N ILE A 187 12.52 2.73 -3.65
CA ILE A 187 12.11 3.25 -4.96
C ILE A 187 12.08 4.78 -4.94
N ALA A 188 11.49 5.40 -3.90
CA ALA A 188 11.42 6.85 -3.76
C ALA A 188 12.82 7.50 -3.76
N ALA A 189 13.78 6.91 -3.04
CA ALA A 189 15.14 7.39 -3.00
C ALA A 189 15.81 7.39 -4.38
N ALA A 190 15.64 6.30 -5.16
CA ALA A 190 16.19 6.20 -6.51
C ALA A 190 15.53 7.17 -7.49
N VAL A 191 14.20 7.35 -7.42
CA VAL A 191 13.46 8.32 -8.23
C VAL A 191 13.94 9.75 -7.98
N ARG A 192 14.12 10.12 -6.70
CA ARG A 192 14.65 11.44 -6.33
C ARG A 192 16.09 11.63 -6.80
N ALA A 193 16.92 10.60 -6.74
CA ALA A 193 18.29 10.66 -7.25
C ALA A 193 18.35 10.92 -8.77
N ALA A 194 17.33 10.49 -9.53
CA ALA A 194 17.16 10.81 -10.94
C ALA A 194 16.54 12.21 -11.20
N GLY A 195 16.26 12.99 -10.15
CA GLY A 195 15.69 14.34 -10.25
C GLY A 195 14.18 14.40 -10.44
N ALA A 196 13.47 13.26 -10.37
CA ALA A 196 12.02 13.16 -10.49
C ALA A 196 11.33 13.10 -9.12
N THR A 197 9.99 13.22 -9.11
CA THR A 197 9.17 13.10 -7.91
C THR A 197 8.50 11.74 -7.78
N PHE A 198 8.23 11.32 -6.56
CA PHE A 198 7.66 10.03 -6.24
C PHE A 198 6.38 10.16 -5.41
N LEU A 199 5.41 9.30 -5.71
CA LEU A 199 4.20 9.13 -4.91
C LEU A 199 3.91 7.64 -4.81
N GLU A 200 3.76 7.12 -3.60
CA GLU A 200 3.08 5.83 -3.43
C GLU A 200 1.59 6.07 -3.39
N ALA A 201 0.82 5.22 -4.08
CA ALA A 201 -0.62 5.33 -4.15
C ALA A 201 -1.30 3.94 -4.24
N PRO A 202 -0.98 2.98 -3.36
CA PRO A 202 -1.65 1.68 -3.36
C PRO A 202 -3.17 1.82 -3.30
N VAL A 203 -3.86 0.88 -3.95
CA VAL A 203 -5.31 0.94 -4.12
C VAL A 203 -6.07 -0.07 -3.27
N SER A 204 -7.20 0.34 -2.71
CA SER A 204 -8.24 -0.56 -2.19
C SER A 204 -9.40 -0.67 -3.19
N GLY A 205 -9.88 -1.90 -3.37
CA GLY A 205 -10.75 -2.30 -4.47
C GLY A 205 -10.09 -3.40 -5.32
N SER A 206 -10.92 -4.24 -5.93
CA SER A 206 -10.51 -5.35 -6.80
C SER A 206 -10.88 -5.04 -8.26
N LYS A 207 -10.92 -6.05 -9.13
CA LYS A 207 -11.21 -5.93 -10.57
C LYS A 207 -12.46 -5.09 -10.86
N GLY A 208 -13.59 -5.38 -10.23
CA GLY A 208 -14.84 -4.64 -10.46
C GLY A 208 -14.74 -3.14 -10.17
N PRO A 209 -14.30 -2.73 -8.96
CA PRO A 209 -14.02 -1.32 -8.68
C PRO A 209 -12.99 -0.69 -9.62
N ALA A 210 -11.95 -1.41 -10.06
CA ALA A 210 -10.99 -0.91 -11.03
C ALA A 210 -11.64 -0.61 -12.40
N GLU A 211 -12.47 -1.53 -12.91
CA GLU A 211 -13.19 -1.35 -14.19
C GLU A 211 -14.20 -0.19 -14.14
N GLN A 212 -14.70 0.16 -12.94
CA GLN A 212 -15.69 1.21 -12.73
C GLN A 212 -15.09 2.58 -12.38
N GLY A 213 -13.77 2.70 -12.24
CA GLY A 213 -13.14 3.93 -11.74
C GLY A 213 -13.52 4.24 -10.28
N LYS A 214 -13.68 3.20 -9.44
CA LYS A 214 -14.17 3.30 -8.05
C LYS A 214 -13.16 2.80 -7.02
N LEU A 215 -11.88 2.76 -7.37
CA LEU A 215 -10.80 2.48 -6.44
C LEU A 215 -10.70 3.55 -5.35
N ILE A 216 -10.04 3.19 -4.25
CA ILE A 216 -9.67 4.11 -3.18
C ILE A 216 -8.15 4.16 -3.15
N PHE A 217 -7.57 5.33 -3.40
CA PHE A 217 -6.12 5.54 -3.38
C PHE A 217 -5.65 5.90 -1.96
N LEU A 218 -4.63 5.19 -1.49
CA LEU A 218 -3.99 5.38 -0.19
C LEU A 218 -2.62 6.03 -0.42
N THR A 219 -2.61 7.34 -0.61
CA THR A 219 -1.44 8.04 -1.16
C THR A 219 -0.53 8.60 -0.07
N ALA A 220 0.77 8.59 -0.31
CA ALA A 220 1.76 9.26 0.52
C ALA A 220 3.00 9.62 -0.30
N GLY A 221 3.76 10.63 0.12
CA GLY A 221 5.00 11.04 -0.51
C GLY A 221 5.02 12.52 -0.91
N ASP A 222 5.21 12.81 -2.19
CA ASP A 222 5.29 14.20 -2.67
C ASP A 222 3.89 14.85 -2.80
N GLN A 223 3.65 15.89 -2.00
CA GLN A 223 2.37 16.62 -1.97
C GLN A 223 2.08 17.39 -3.29
N GLU A 224 3.11 17.92 -3.94
CA GLU A 224 2.95 18.66 -5.20
C GLU A 224 2.56 17.67 -6.32
N LEU A 225 3.20 16.51 -6.37
CA LEU A 225 2.85 15.43 -7.30
C LEU A 225 1.46 14.88 -7.01
N PHE A 226 1.08 14.65 -5.74
CA PHE A 226 -0.29 14.25 -5.37
C PHE A 226 -1.34 15.21 -5.93
N THR A 227 -1.07 16.52 -5.83
CA THR A 227 -1.95 17.56 -6.38
C THR A 227 -1.95 17.51 -7.90
N ALA A 228 -0.78 17.41 -8.52
CA ALA A 228 -0.66 17.41 -9.98
C ALA A 228 -1.31 16.18 -10.65
N VAL A 229 -1.35 15.03 -9.99
CA VAL A 229 -1.98 13.80 -10.53
C VAL A 229 -3.40 13.58 -10.01
N ALA A 230 -4.04 14.60 -9.42
CA ALA A 230 -5.39 14.49 -8.88
C ALA A 230 -6.41 14.02 -9.92
N ALA A 231 -6.37 14.56 -11.15
CA ALA A 231 -7.29 14.21 -12.23
C ALA A 231 -7.19 12.74 -12.68
N PRO A 232 -6.02 12.17 -13.02
CA PRO A 232 -5.94 10.75 -13.34
C PRO A 232 -6.30 9.84 -12.16
N LEU A 233 -6.03 10.24 -10.91
CA LEU A 233 -6.48 9.49 -9.73
C LEU A 233 -8.02 9.49 -9.61
N ASP A 234 -8.69 10.62 -9.87
CA ASP A 234 -10.16 10.72 -9.83
C ASP A 234 -10.85 9.95 -10.97
N VAL A 235 -10.18 9.80 -12.12
CA VAL A 235 -10.69 8.94 -13.19
C VAL A 235 -10.65 7.46 -12.82
N MET A 236 -9.63 7.04 -12.08
CA MET A 236 -9.44 5.65 -11.69
C MET A 236 -10.12 5.29 -10.35
N GLY A 237 -10.52 6.29 -9.56
CA GLY A 237 -10.95 6.10 -8.19
C GLY A 237 -12.08 7.03 -7.77
N LYS A 238 -12.83 6.59 -6.76
CA LYS A 238 -13.89 7.39 -6.12
C LYS A 238 -13.40 8.21 -4.94
N ALA A 239 -12.20 7.92 -4.45
CA ALA A 239 -11.60 8.60 -3.29
C ALA A 239 -10.08 8.48 -3.34
N LYS A 240 -9.40 9.50 -2.82
CA LYS A 240 -7.95 9.54 -2.61
C LYS A 240 -7.64 10.16 -1.25
N PHE A 241 -6.81 9.49 -0.46
CA PHE A 241 -6.36 9.96 0.85
C PHE A 241 -4.89 10.32 0.77
N TYR A 242 -4.50 11.46 1.34
CA TYR A 242 -3.10 11.80 1.53
C TYR A 242 -2.70 11.51 2.98
N LEU A 243 -1.79 10.56 3.16
CA LEU A 243 -1.45 9.92 4.43
C LEU A 243 -0.10 10.40 4.99
N GLY A 244 0.50 11.41 4.37
CA GLY A 244 1.77 11.99 4.80
C GLY A 244 2.94 11.51 3.95
N THR A 245 4.01 11.09 4.62
CA THR A 245 5.29 10.75 3.99
C THR A 245 5.35 9.31 3.48
N GLU A 246 6.31 9.01 2.60
CA GLU A 246 6.46 7.67 2.03
C GLU A 246 6.52 6.55 3.08
N GLY A 247 5.88 5.43 2.76
CA GLY A 247 5.66 4.28 3.63
C GLY A 247 4.29 4.29 4.31
N ALA A 248 3.65 5.45 4.51
CA ALA A 248 2.35 5.53 5.17
C ALA A 248 1.21 4.91 4.35
N GLY A 249 1.21 5.11 3.03
CA GLY A 249 0.28 4.48 2.09
C GLY A 249 0.48 2.97 2.00
N ALA A 250 1.73 2.52 1.90
CA ALA A 250 2.08 1.10 1.95
C ALA A 250 1.57 0.44 3.24
N ASN A 251 1.88 1.03 4.41
CA ASN A 251 1.45 0.52 5.71
C ASN A 251 -0.08 0.47 5.84
N MET A 252 -0.78 1.55 5.46
CA MET A 252 -2.25 1.57 5.47
C MET A 252 -2.83 0.45 4.60
N LYS A 253 -2.26 0.23 3.41
CA LYS A 253 -2.71 -0.85 2.52
C LYS A 253 -2.51 -2.23 3.13
N LEU A 254 -1.36 -2.48 3.77
CA LEU A 254 -1.10 -3.75 4.46
C LEU A 254 -2.07 -3.98 5.62
N VAL A 255 -2.38 -2.95 6.40
CA VAL A 255 -3.42 -3.04 7.46
C VAL A 255 -4.78 -3.41 6.87
N VAL A 256 -5.21 -2.74 5.80
CA VAL A 256 -6.48 -3.05 5.12
C VAL A 256 -6.52 -4.49 4.61
N ASN A 257 -5.47 -4.93 3.92
CA ASN A 257 -5.44 -6.27 3.34
C ASN A 257 -5.22 -7.38 4.38
N MET A 258 -4.61 -7.07 5.52
CA MET A 258 -4.53 -7.96 6.68
C MET A 258 -5.93 -8.23 7.24
N VAL A 259 -6.71 -7.18 7.50
CA VAL A 259 -8.09 -7.29 7.99
C VAL A 259 -8.95 -8.05 6.97
N MET A 260 -8.85 -7.71 5.69
CA MET A 260 -9.57 -8.40 4.61
C MET A 260 -9.26 -9.90 4.54
N GLY A 261 -7.98 -10.26 4.61
CA GLY A 261 -7.53 -11.66 4.58
C GLY A 261 -8.08 -12.46 5.74
N ALA A 262 -8.03 -11.91 6.96
CA ALA A 262 -8.53 -12.54 8.18
C ALA A 262 -10.07 -12.67 8.17
N MET A 263 -10.79 -11.63 7.72
CA MET A 263 -12.25 -11.67 7.59
C MET A 263 -12.69 -12.77 6.61
N MET A 264 -12.00 -12.92 5.48
CA MET A 264 -12.32 -13.97 4.51
C MET A 264 -12.09 -15.38 5.07
N THR A 265 -11.01 -15.59 5.84
CA THR A 265 -10.78 -16.88 6.49
C THR A 265 -11.84 -17.21 7.53
N SER A 266 -12.22 -16.26 8.39
CA SER A 266 -13.29 -16.49 9.38
C SER A 266 -14.64 -16.74 8.71
N PHE A 267 -14.93 -16.07 7.59
CA PHE A 267 -16.14 -16.33 6.81
C PHE A 267 -16.12 -17.74 6.19
N ALA A 268 -14.99 -18.16 5.64
CA ALA A 268 -14.81 -19.51 5.11
C ALA A 268 -14.99 -20.60 6.19
N GLU A 269 -14.46 -20.39 7.40
CA GLU A 269 -14.70 -21.26 8.55
C GLU A 269 -16.18 -21.33 8.92
N GLY A 270 -16.88 -20.20 8.94
CA GLY A 270 -18.32 -20.14 9.18
C GLY A 270 -19.13 -20.94 8.17
N LEU A 271 -18.83 -20.79 6.86
CA LEU A 271 -19.49 -21.55 5.80
C LEU A 271 -19.20 -23.06 5.89
N ALA A 272 -17.96 -23.44 6.25
CA ALA A 272 -17.59 -24.83 6.41
C ALA A 272 -18.22 -25.45 7.66
N LEU A 273 -18.35 -24.71 8.76
CA LEU A 273 -19.05 -25.16 9.96
C LEU A 273 -20.55 -25.32 9.70
N ALA A 274 -21.17 -24.37 8.98
CA ALA A 274 -22.58 -24.42 8.62
C ALA A 274 -22.95 -25.73 7.92
N ASP A 275 -22.14 -26.15 6.95
CA ASP A 275 -22.29 -27.43 6.25
C ASP A 275 -22.25 -28.62 7.22
N LYS A 276 -21.31 -28.62 8.18
CA LYS A 276 -21.17 -29.67 9.20
C LYS A 276 -22.35 -29.75 10.17
N VAL A 277 -23.03 -28.64 10.44
CA VAL A 277 -24.20 -28.61 11.31
C VAL A 277 -25.53 -28.66 10.54
N GLY A 278 -25.49 -28.97 9.24
CA GLY A 278 -26.69 -29.17 8.41
C GLY A 278 -27.38 -27.89 7.94
N LEU A 279 -26.70 -26.74 8.01
CA LEU A 279 -27.20 -25.48 7.48
C LEU A 279 -26.77 -25.30 6.01
N ARG A 280 -27.63 -24.70 5.19
CA ARG A 280 -27.24 -24.31 3.83
C ARG A 280 -26.33 -23.09 3.91
N GLN A 281 -25.22 -23.12 3.19
CA GLN A 281 -24.31 -21.98 3.09
C GLN A 281 -24.99 -20.71 2.55
N GLN A 282 -25.99 -20.87 1.69
CA GLN A 282 -26.79 -19.75 1.18
C GLN A 282 -27.58 -19.03 2.30
N ASP A 283 -28.12 -19.78 3.26
CA ASP A 283 -28.85 -19.19 4.39
C ASP A 283 -27.89 -18.38 5.27
N VAL A 284 -26.66 -18.86 5.46
CA VAL A 284 -25.62 -18.11 6.20
C VAL A 284 -25.27 -16.82 5.49
N ILE A 285 -25.09 -16.85 4.17
CA ILE A 285 -24.77 -15.66 3.37
C ILE A 285 -25.89 -14.61 3.50
N GLU A 286 -27.15 -15.04 3.42
CA GLU A 286 -28.32 -14.16 3.56
C GLU A 286 -28.41 -13.55 4.97
N VAL A 287 -28.33 -14.38 6.02
CA VAL A 287 -28.40 -13.92 7.41
C VAL A 287 -27.27 -12.95 7.75
N VAL A 288 -26.03 -13.25 7.33
CA VAL A 288 -24.87 -12.36 7.51
C VAL A 288 -25.08 -11.04 6.77
N GLY A 289 -25.66 -11.08 5.56
CA GLY A 289 -25.91 -9.90 4.74
C GLY A 289 -26.94 -8.92 5.32
N LEU A 290 -27.84 -9.39 6.19
CA LEU A 290 -28.84 -8.55 6.87
C LEU A 290 -28.38 -8.04 8.24
N GLY A 291 -27.34 -8.65 8.81
CA GLY A 291 -26.88 -8.39 10.18
C GLY A 291 -25.84 -7.27 10.32
N ALA A 292 -25.39 -7.06 11.55
CA ALA A 292 -24.40 -6.02 11.90
C ALA A 292 -23.01 -6.25 11.28
N ILE A 293 -22.73 -7.46 10.81
CA ILE A 293 -21.45 -7.84 10.18
C ILE A 293 -21.53 -7.87 8.65
N ALA A 294 -22.61 -7.32 8.08
CA ALA A 294 -22.78 -7.23 6.64
C ALA A 294 -21.59 -6.49 6.01
N ALA A 295 -20.89 -7.18 5.10
CA ALA A 295 -19.77 -6.63 4.36
C ALA A 295 -19.98 -6.87 2.86
N PRO A 296 -19.75 -5.88 1.98
CA PRO A 296 -19.87 -6.07 0.54
C PRO A 296 -19.05 -7.25 0.00
N MET A 297 -17.91 -7.53 0.64
CA MET A 297 -17.06 -8.68 0.33
C MET A 297 -17.79 -10.02 0.51
N PHE A 298 -18.52 -10.21 1.61
CA PHE A 298 -19.23 -11.47 1.88
C PHE A 298 -20.38 -11.68 0.90
N ALA A 299 -21.16 -10.64 0.61
CA ALA A 299 -22.22 -10.70 -0.39
C ALA A 299 -21.68 -11.01 -1.80
N LEU A 300 -20.52 -10.44 -2.14
CA LEU A 300 -19.89 -10.66 -3.45
C LEU A 300 -19.26 -12.05 -3.59
N LYS A 301 -18.58 -12.54 -2.54
CA LYS A 301 -17.76 -13.77 -2.59
C LYS A 301 -18.51 -15.01 -2.13
N GLY A 302 -19.44 -14.87 -1.18
CA GLY A 302 -20.20 -15.97 -0.58
C GLY A 302 -20.86 -16.89 -1.61
N PRO A 303 -21.64 -16.37 -2.58
CA PRO A 303 -22.28 -17.22 -3.59
C PRO A 303 -21.28 -18.04 -4.40
N THR A 304 -20.16 -17.42 -4.82
CA THR A 304 -19.09 -18.10 -5.56
C THR A 304 -18.31 -19.11 -4.73
N MET A 305 -18.15 -18.84 -3.42
CA MET A 305 -17.53 -19.76 -2.47
C MET A 305 -18.40 -21.00 -2.26
N ALA A 306 -19.71 -20.81 -2.04
CA ALA A 306 -20.67 -21.90 -1.91
C ALA A 306 -20.77 -22.74 -3.19
N ALA A 307 -20.62 -22.11 -4.35
CA ALA A 307 -20.55 -22.78 -5.65
C ALA A 307 -19.15 -23.30 -6.02
N ARG A 308 -18.16 -23.21 -5.13
CA ARG A 308 -16.77 -23.68 -5.34
C ARG A 308 -16.13 -23.14 -6.63
N THR A 309 -16.47 -21.91 -7.01
CA THR A 309 -16.04 -21.26 -8.25
C THR A 309 -15.19 -20.03 -7.92
N TYR A 310 -13.89 -20.09 -8.25
CA TYR A 310 -12.91 -19.12 -7.74
C TYR A 310 -12.23 -18.29 -8.84
N ASN A 311 -13.02 -17.74 -9.75
CA ASN A 311 -12.50 -16.88 -10.82
C ASN A 311 -11.75 -15.67 -10.25
N PRO A 312 -10.48 -15.44 -10.61
CA PRO A 312 -9.63 -14.48 -9.91
C PRO A 312 -10.05 -13.03 -10.18
N ALA A 313 -10.55 -12.37 -9.15
CA ALA A 313 -10.60 -10.91 -9.08
C ALA A 313 -9.41 -10.37 -8.28
N PHE A 314 -9.03 -11.09 -7.21
CA PHE A 314 -7.80 -10.86 -6.48
C PHE A 314 -7.11 -12.21 -6.19
N PRO A 315 -6.00 -12.54 -6.86
CA PRO A 315 -5.36 -13.85 -6.72
C PRO A 315 -4.94 -14.16 -5.29
N LEU A 316 -5.18 -15.41 -4.87
CA LEU A 316 -4.89 -15.92 -3.53
C LEU A 316 -3.43 -15.72 -3.14
N LYS A 317 -2.50 -15.95 -4.08
CA LYS A 317 -1.06 -15.72 -3.85
C LYS A 317 -0.73 -14.28 -3.48
N HIS A 318 -1.48 -13.30 -3.98
CA HIS A 318 -1.26 -11.89 -3.67
C HIS A 318 -1.84 -11.52 -2.30
N GLN A 319 -3.01 -12.05 -1.94
CA GLN A 319 -3.53 -11.91 -0.56
C GLN A 319 -2.58 -12.54 0.46
N GLN A 320 -2.03 -13.72 0.15
CA GLN A 320 -1.04 -14.38 1.01
C GLN A 320 0.23 -13.55 1.15
N LYS A 321 0.72 -12.96 0.04
CA LYS A 321 1.84 -12.01 0.06
C LYS A 321 1.53 -10.82 0.98
N ASP A 322 0.34 -10.22 0.90
CA ASP A 322 -0.02 -9.09 1.76
C ASP A 322 -0.08 -9.47 3.24
N LEU A 323 -0.60 -10.65 3.58
CA LEU A 323 -0.57 -11.13 4.97
C LEU A 323 0.86 -11.34 5.47
N ARG A 324 1.74 -11.89 4.64
CA ARG A 324 3.16 -12.04 4.98
C ARG A 324 3.83 -10.68 5.22
N LEU A 325 3.56 -9.68 4.38
CA LEU A 325 4.10 -8.33 4.56
C LEU A 325 3.53 -7.64 5.81
N ALA A 326 2.23 -7.81 6.09
CA ALA A 326 1.61 -7.29 7.31
C ALA A 326 2.17 -7.93 8.59
N LEU A 327 2.46 -9.24 8.56
CA LEU A 327 3.13 -9.93 9.66
C LEU A 327 4.56 -9.42 9.88
N ALA A 328 5.31 -9.17 8.81
CA ALA A 328 6.64 -8.57 8.89
C ALA A 328 6.58 -7.15 9.46
N LEU A 329 5.60 -6.34 9.06
CA LEU A 329 5.37 -5.01 9.65
C LEU A 329 5.02 -5.10 11.14
N GLY A 330 4.22 -6.08 11.54
CA GLY A 330 3.91 -6.33 12.95
C GLY A 330 5.16 -6.69 13.77
N ASP A 331 6.05 -7.50 13.20
CA ASP A 331 7.34 -7.85 13.80
C ASP A 331 8.26 -6.63 13.97
N GLU A 332 8.37 -5.78 12.94
CA GLU A 332 9.17 -4.54 12.95
C GLU A 332 8.81 -3.61 14.13
N VAL A 333 7.53 -3.57 14.50
CA VAL A 333 7.00 -2.69 15.55
C VAL A 333 6.61 -3.43 16.84
N GLU A 334 7.02 -4.69 16.97
CA GLU A 334 6.74 -5.55 18.14
C GLU A 334 5.23 -5.66 18.48
N GLN A 335 4.35 -5.62 17.47
CA GLN A 335 2.90 -5.77 17.62
C GLN A 335 2.45 -7.19 17.24
N PRO A 336 1.99 -8.02 18.20
CA PRO A 336 1.47 -9.35 17.90
C PRO A 336 0.22 -9.30 17.03
N LEU A 337 0.17 -10.15 16.00
CA LEU A 337 -0.94 -10.28 15.04
C LEU A 337 -1.44 -11.73 14.92
N PRO A 338 -1.95 -12.35 16.01
CA PRO A 338 -2.28 -13.78 16.03
C PRO A 338 -3.33 -14.18 14.99
N MET A 339 -4.35 -13.33 14.77
CA MET A 339 -5.39 -13.60 13.77
C MET A 339 -4.83 -13.59 12.34
N ALA A 340 -3.93 -12.64 12.03
CA ALA A 340 -3.28 -12.58 10.73
C ALA A 340 -2.35 -13.78 10.51
N ALA A 341 -1.66 -14.24 11.56
CA ALA A 341 -0.78 -15.40 11.50
C ALA A 341 -1.57 -16.69 11.18
N ALA A 342 -2.69 -16.90 11.86
CA ALA A 342 -3.59 -18.02 11.60
C ALA A 342 -4.16 -17.97 10.17
N ALA A 343 -4.65 -16.80 9.75
CA ALA A 343 -5.14 -16.61 8.38
C ALA A 343 -4.05 -16.92 7.35
N ASN A 344 -2.84 -16.39 7.52
CA ASN A 344 -1.72 -16.63 6.62
C ASN A 344 -1.38 -18.12 6.48
N ALA A 345 -1.45 -18.90 7.55
CA ALA A 345 -1.24 -20.35 7.50
C ALA A 345 -2.27 -21.06 6.60
N LEU A 346 -3.55 -20.66 6.66
CA LEU A 346 -4.60 -21.19 5.77
C LEU A 346 -4.35 -20.81 4.31
N TYR A 347 -3.92 -19.58 4.05
CA TYR A 347 -3.54 -19.16 2.69
C TYR A 347 -2.31 -19.93 2.16
N ILE A 348 -1.33 -20.23 3.01
CA ILE A 348 -0.20 -21.10 2.64
C ILE A 348 -0.68 -22.51 2.31
N ALA A 349 -1.60 -23.07 3.11
CA ALA A 349 -2.19 -24.38 2.85
C ALA A 349 -2.95 -24.40 1.51
N ALA A 350 -3.77 -23.39 1.22
CA ALA A 350 -4.48 -23.27 -0.05
C ALA A 350 -3.51 -23.15 -1.25
N ARG A 351 -2.40 -22.42 -1.09
CA ARG A 351 -1.34 -22.38 -2.13
C ARG A 351 -0.71 -23.74 -2.38
N ARG A 352 -0.47 -24.55 -1.34
CA ARG A 352 0.07 -25.91 -1.48
C ARG A 352 -0.88 -26.85 -2.23
N GLN A 353 -2.18 -26.53 -2.26
CA GLN A 353 -3.19 -27.23 -3.06
C GLN A 353 -3.27 -26.71 -4.51
N GLY A 354 -2.35 -25.83 -4.95
CA GLY A 354 -2.33 -25.28 -6.30
C GLY A 354 -3.31 -24.12 -6.54
N LEU A 355 -3.94 -23.58 -5.50
CA LEU A 355 -4.98 -22.55 -5.62
C LEU A 355 -4.44 -21.11 -5.69
N GLY A 356 -3.12 -20.94 -5.87
CA GLY A 356 -2.47 -19.62 -5.81
C GLY A 356 -2.98 -18.61 -6.85
N ASP A 357 -3.39 -19.09 -8.02
CA ASP A 357 -3.90 -18.25 -9.12
C ASP A 357 -5.43 -18.10 -9.12
N MET A 358 -6.12 -18.83 -8.24
CA MET A 358 -7.55 -18.66 -8.00
C MET A 358 -7.80 -17.40 -7.17
N ASP A 359 -9.05 -16.96 -7.08
CA ASP A 359 -9.42 -15.87 -6.17
C ASP A 359 -9.06 -16.19 -4.71
N PHE A 360 -8.74 -15.18 -3.92
CA PHE A 360 -8.40 -15.34 -2.51
C PHE A 360 -9.50 -16.01 -1.67
N SER A 361 -10.77 -15.98 -2.13
CA SER A 361 -11.86 -16.73 -1.51
C SER A 361 -11.70 -18.26 -1.59
N ALA A 362 -10.79 -18.77 -2.44
CA ALA A 362 -10.43 -20.19 -2.50
C ALA A 362 -9.72 -20.70 -1.23
N VAL A 363 -9.39 -19.81 -0.28
CA VAL A 363 -8.89 -20.20 1.05
C VAL A 363 -9.86 -21.15 1.79
N MET A 364 -11.14 -21.14 1.42
CA MET A 364 -12.15 -22.08 1.90
C MET A 364 -11.79 -23.56 1.68
N GLU A 365 -11.04 -23.88 0.63
CA GLU A 365 -10.61 -25.26 0.38
C GLU A 365 -9.57 -25.75 1.39
N ALA A 366 -8.72 -24.86 1.90
CA ALA A 366 -7.79 -25.21 2.97
C ALA A 366 -8.51 -25.57 4.28
N VAL A 367 -9.63 -24.90 4.57
CA VAL A 367 -10.47 -25.18 5.74
C VAL A 367 -11.19 -26.53 5.58
N ALA A 368 -11.72 -26.82 4.39
CA ALA A 368 -12.44 -28.07 4.13
C ALA A 368 -11.56 -29.33 4.29
N VAL A 369 -10.29 -29.25 3.89
CA VAL A 369 -9.32 -30.37 4.04
C VAL A 369 -9.00 -30.65 5.52
N GLN A 370 -8.82 -29.61 6.34
CA GLN A 370 -8.59 -29.80 7.79
C GLN A 370 -9.76 -30.54 8.46
N GLN A 371 -10.99 -30.28 8.03
CA GLN A 371 -12.16 -30.98 8.55
C GLN A 371 -12.20 -32.45 8.12
N GLN A 372 -11.80 -32.77 6.88
CA GLN A 372 -11.77 -34.16 6.40
C GLN A 372 -10.69 -34.98 7.11
N ALA A 373 -9.50 -34.40 7.34
CA ALA A 373 -8.44 -35.04 8.11
C ALA A 373 -8.90 -35.37 9.55
N ALA A 374 -9.55 -34.41 10.23
CA ALA A 374 -10.07 -34.60 11.59
C ALA A 374 -11.20 -35.65 11.69
N VAL A 375 -12.00 -35.84 10.63
CA VAL A 375 -13.02 -36.90 10.57
C VAL A 375 -12.36 -38.27 10.37
N ASN A 376 -11.36 -38.36 9.49
CA ASN A 376 -10.68 -39.62 9.20
C ASN A 376 -9.88 -40.13 10.41
N GLU A 377 -9.27 -39.25 11.20
CA GLU A 377 -8.57 -39.62 12.44
C GLU A 377 -9.53 -40.15 13.52
N LYS A 378 -10.77 -39.62 13.60
CA LYS A 378 -11.81 -40.10 14.52
C LYS A 378 -12.50 -41.38 14.08
N GLY A 379 -12.46 -41.72 12.79
CA GLY A 379 -12.98 -42.99 12.26
C GLY A 379 -12.01 -44.16 12.38
N GLN A 380 -10.77 -43.90 12.81
CA GLN A 380 -9.70 -44.88 13.02
C GLN A 380 -9.39 -45.15 14.51
N GLN A 381 -10.07 -44.46 15.42
CA GLN A 381 -10.09 -44.74 16.86
C GLN A 381 -11.43 -45.40 17.21
#